data_AF-A0A2D8LWM1-F1
#
_entry.id   AF-A0A2D8LWM1-F1
#
_cell.length_a   1.000
_cell.length_b   1.000
_cell.length_c   1.000
_cell.angle_alpha   90.00
_cell.angle_beta   90.00
_cell.angle_gamma   90.00
#
_symmetry.space_group_name_H-M   'P 1'
#
loop_
_entity.id
_entity.type
_entity.pdbx_description
1 polymer ?
#
loop_
_entity_poly.entity_id
_entity_poly.type
_entity_poly.pdbx_seq_one_letter_code
_entity_poly.pdbx_strand_id
1 'polypeptide(L)'
;MVVSVQEHVERLDDVGWTIVEQAIDPRLIDELEAALHDLEDRLGITPSANTFEGASTKRVFNLLAHEGPWPEVPVHPAIAPVIEGVLGEGFLISSLASVSIGPGEAAQPIHADDQMMRIAKPHFPTVCNTMWALTDFTDANGATRLVPGSHLWKTPKYREAVDAESIPAEMARGDVLVWTGSLWHGGGANTTDGWRTGIAMNYCAGFIRQQENQQLGIPPERMATFSPELRQMCGLGVYRGLIGNIDKKSPAEVLYGDPPQTHLWDQDPI
;
A
#
# COMPACT_ATOMS: atom_id res chain seq x y z
N MET A 1 18.36 -3.53 -18.48
CA MET A 1 19.16 -3.53 -17.22
C MET A 1 18.14 -3.52 -16.09
N VAL A 2 18.31 -4.37 -15.08
CA VAL A 2 17.43 -4.36 -13.90
C VAL A 2 17.75 -3.09 -13.11
N VAL A 3 16.75 -2.25 -12.85
CA VAL A 3 16.89 -1.04 -12.03
C VAL A 3 17.18 -1.48 -10.59
N SER A 4 18.16 -0.86 -9.94
CA SER A 4 18.53 -1.22 -8.57
C SER A 4 17.53 -0.66 -7.54
N VAL A 5 17.48 -1.26 -6.35
CA VAL A 5 16.71 -0.71 -5.21
C VAL A 5 17.07 0.76 -4.96
N GLN A 6 18.37 1.09 -4.99
CA GLN A 6 18.85 2.45 -4.76
C GLN A 6 18.33 3.44 -5.82
N GLU A 7 18.33 3.06 -7.09
CA GLU A 7 17.79 3.90 -8.17
C GLU A 7 16.28 4.12 -8.02
N HIS A 8 15.53 3.12 -7.52
CA HIS A 8 14.11 3.28 -7.22
C HIS A 8 13.87 4.26 -6.06
N VAL A 9 14.68 4.18 -5.00
CA VAL A 9 14.64 5.11 -3.86
C VAL A 9 14.97 6.53 -4.31
N GLU A 10 16.00 6.72 -5.13
CA GLU A 10 16.37 8.04 -5.68
C GLU A 10 15.25 8.66 -6.52
N ARG A 11 14.54 7.88 -7.34
CA ARG A 11 13.36 8.35 -8.08
C ARG A 11 12.22 8.77 -7.14
N LEU A 12 12.00 8.04 -6.05
CA LEU A 12 11.00 8.39 -5.05
C LEU A 12 11.35 9.70 -4.35
N ASP A 13 12.62 9.98 -4.10
CA ASP A 13 13.07 11.27 -3.55
C ASP A 13 12.94 12.41 -4.57
N ASP A 14 13.33 12.17 -5.83
CA ASP A 14 13.38 13.21 -6.88
C ASP A 14 12.00 13.59 -7.41
N VAL A 15 11.18 12.58 -7.76
CA VAL A 15 9.90 12.79 -8.46
C VAL A 15 8.69 12.24 -7.70
N GLY A 16 8.91 11.53 -6.59
CA GLY A 16 7.85 11.07 -5.68
C GLY A 16 7.24 9.71 -6.03
N TRP A 17 7.67 9.07 -7.12
CA TRP A 17 7.18 7.77 -7.59
C TRP A 17 8.21 7.00 -8.44
N THR A 18 7.99 5.70 -8.59
CA THR A 18 8.68 4.83 -9.57
C THR A 18 7.78 3.64 -9.93
N ILE A 19 8.00 3.04 -11.10
CA ILE A 19 7.44 1.72 -11.43
C ILE A 19 8.57 0.69 -11.35
N VAL A 20 8.30 -0.45 -10.71
CA VAL A 20 9.13 -1.65 -10.74
C VAL A 20 8.51 -2.58 -11.78
N GLU A 21 9.15 -2.66 -12.94
CA GLU A 21 8.67 -3.44 -14.08
C GLU A 21 8.83 -4.95 -13.83
N GLN A 22 7.84 -5.75 -14.25
CA GLN A 22 7.84 -7.21 -14.15
C GLN A 22 8.18 -7.71 -12.74
N ALA A 23 7.73 -6.97 -11.72
CA ALA A 23 8.02 -7.26 -10.33
C ALA A 23 7.34 -8.55 -9.85
N ILE A 24 6.15 -8.85 -10.38
CA ILE A 24 5.30 -9.93 -9.88
C ILE A 24 5.48 -11.18 -10.74
N ASP A 25 5.75 -12.33 -10.10
CA ASP A 25 5.77 -13.61 -10.80
C ASP A 25 4.39 -13.90 -11.41
N PRO A 26 4.28 -14.27 -12.70
CA PRO A 26 2.99 -14.52 -13.35
C PRO A 26 2.09 -15.51 -12.60
N ARG A 27 2.66 -16.52 -11.93
CA ARG A 27 1.90 -17.46 -11.10
C ARG A 27 1.25 -16.78 -9.90
N LEU A 28 1.98 -15.88 -9.23
CA LEU A 28 1.43 -15.12 -8.11
C LEU A 28 0.30 -14.19 -8.57
N ILE A 29 0.41 -13.59 -9.77
CA ILE A 29 -0.67 -12.77 -10.34
C ILE A 29 -1.93 -13.64 -10.55
N ASP A 30 -1.78 -14.81 -11.15
CA ASP A 30 -2.89 -15.75 -11.38
C ASP A 30 -3.55 -16.20 -10.05
N GLU A 31 -2.73 -16.50 -9.03
CA GLU A 31 -3.20 -16.88 -7.70
C GLU A 31 -3.95 -15.73 -7.00
N LEU A 32 -3.47 -14.48 -7.12
CA LEU A 32 -4.12 -13.29 -6.57
C LEU A 32 -5.46 -13.00 -7.27
N GLU A 33 -5.51 -13.10 -8.60
CA GLU A 33 -6.74 -12.88 -9.37
C GLU A 33 -7.81 -13.92 -9.05
N ALA A 34 -7.43 -15.20 -9.02
CA ALA A 34 -8.35 -16.28 -8.66
C ALA A 34 -8.90 -16.10 -7.23
N ALA A 35 -8.01 -15.85 -6.26
CA ALA A 35 -8.42 -15.62 -4.88
C ALA A 35 -9.31 -14.37 -4.73
N LEU A 36 -9.06 -13.32 -5.52
CA LEU A 36 -9.88 -12.12 -5.50
C LEU A 36 -11.28 -12.38 -6.06
N HIS A 37 -11.39 -13.05 -7.21
CA HIS A 37 -12.69 -13.39 -7.79
C HIS A 37 -13.53 -14.25 -6.85
N ASP A 38 -12.95 -15.32 -6.29
CA ASP A 38 -13.63 -16.18 -5.32
C ASP A 38 -14.08 -15.39 -4.07
N LEU A 39 -13.26 -14.46 -3.60
CA LEU A 39 -13.55 -13.62 -2.45
C LEU A 39 -14.67 -12.61 -2.75
N GLU A 40 -14.62 -11.95 -3.92
CA GLU A 40 -15.68 -11.04 -4.38
C GLU A 40 -17.02 -11.75 -4.46
N ASP A 41 -17.07 -12.95 -5.05
CA ASP A 41 -18.28 -13.75 -5.17
C ASP A 41 -18.81 -14.19 -3.79
N ARG A 42 -17.93 -14.69 -2.93
CA ARG A 42 -18.31 -15.16 -1.58
C ARG A 42 -18.83 -14.03 -0.69
N LEU A 43 -18.27 -12.84 -0.81
CA LEU A 43 -18.70 -11.67 -0.05
C LEU A 43 -19.83 -10.88 -0.73
N GLY A 44 -20.20 -11.23 -1.97
CA GLY A 44 -21.23 -10.53 -2.73
C GLY A 44 -20.84 -9.08 -3.05
N ILE A 45 -19.56 -8.84 -3.37
CA ILE A 45 -19.02 -7.51 -3.60
C ILE A 45 -19.61 -6.90 -4.88
N THR A 46 -20.22 -5.74 -4.73
CA THR A 46 -20.77 -4.95 -5.83
C THR A 46 -20.14 -3.55 -5.82
N PRO A 47 -20.23 -2.81 -6.94
CA PRO A 47 -19.79 -1.42 -6.97
C PRO A 47 -20.43 -0.59 -5.87
N SER A 48 -19.66 0.32 -5.29
CA SER A 48 -20.18 1.22 -4.27
C SER A 48 -21.17 2.24 -4.85
N ALA A 49 -21.95 2.89 -3.98
CA ALA A 49 -22.91 3.92 -4.35
C ALA A 49 -22.41 5.34 -4.04
N ASN A 50 -21.15 5.52 -3.63
CA ASN A 50 -20.61 6.81 -3.22
C ASN A 50 -19.41 7.26 -4.09
N THR A 51 -19.18 8.57 -4.14
CA THR A 51 -18.13 9.18 -4.99
C THR A 51 -16.71 8.94 -4.50
N PHE A 52 -16.53 8.49 -3.25
CA PHE A 52 -15.21 8.20 -2.70
C PHE A 52 -14.71 6.83 -3.17
N GLU A 53 -15.58 5.83 -3.10
CA GLU A 53 -15.26 4.46 -3.51
C GLU A 53 -15.40 4.24 -5.01
N GLY A 54 -16.32 4.96 -5.66
CA GLY A 54 -16.62 4.88 -7.10
C GLY A 54 -17.97 4.23 -7.38
N ALA A 55 -18.70 4.73 -8.40
CA ALA A 55 -20.04 4.22 -8.76
C ALA A 55 -19.99 2.93 -9.62
N SER A 56 -18.81 2.61 -10.15
CA SER A 56 -18.48 1.45 -10.97
C SER A 56 -17.13 0.86 -10.51
N THR A 57 -16.87 0.87 -9.20
CA THR A 57 -15.61 0.35 -8.62
C THR A 57 -15.91 -0.67 -7.53
N LYS A 58 -15.29 -1.85 -7.61
CA LYS A 58 -15.30 -2.85 -6.54
C LYS A 58 -14.05 -2.71 -5.68
N ARG A 59 -14.22 -2.90 -4.38
CA ARG A 59 -13.14 -2.92 -3.40
C ARG A 59 -13.38 -4.02 -2.39
N VAL A 60 -12.32 -4.76 -2.07
CA VAL A 60 -12.27 -5.63 -0.91
C VAL A 60 -11.17 -5.10 0.00
N PHE A 61 -11.57 -4.61 1.16
CA PHE A 61 -10.66 -4.11 2.19
C PHE A 61 -10.14 -5.25 3.07
N ASN A 62 -9.09 -4.99 3.84
CA ASN A 62 -8.57 -5.90 4.85
C ASN A 62 -8.29 -7.33 4.31
N LEU A 63 -7.64 -7.44 3.15
CA LEU A 63 -7.42 -8.72 2.47
C LEU A 63 -6.67 -9.74 3.35
N LEU A 64 -5.77 -9.28 4.23
CA LEU A 64 -5.05 -10.15 5.17
C LEU A 64 -5.96 -10.92 6.13
N ALA A 65 -7.17 -10.42 6.42
CA ALA A 65 -8.15 -11.12 7.24
C ALA A 65 -8.77 -12.34 6.54
N HIS A 66 -8.54 -12.51 5.24
CA HIS A 66 -9.06 -13.61 4.44
C HIS A 66 -7.96 -14.61 4.06
N GLU A 67 -8.38 -15.84 3.78
CA GLU A 67 -7.52 -16.85 3.16
C GLU A 67 -7.15 -16.42 1.73
N GLY A 68 -5.97 -16.84 1.27
CA GLY A 68 -5.41 -16.47 -0.03
C GLY A 68 -3.93 -16.08 0.05
N PRO A 69 -3.32 -15.76 -1.10
CA PRO A 69 -1.90 -15.42 -1.22
C PRO A 69 -1.57 -13.98 -0.81
N TRP A 70 -2.50 -13.26 -0.15
CA TRP A 70 -2.33 -11.88 0.32
C TRP A 70 -1.05 -11.63 1.14
N PRO A 71 -0.61 -12.56 2.02
CA PRO A 71 0.66 -12.42 2.75
C PRO A 71 1.91 -12.20 1.89
N GLU A 72 1.91 -12.63 0.62
CA GLU A 72 3.06 -12.50 -0.29
C GLU A 72 3.29 -11.06 -0.77
N VAL A 73 2.24 -10.23 -0.76
CA VAL A 73 2.27 -8.84 -1.23
C VAL A 73 3.10 -7.92 -0.33
N PRO A 74 2.84 -7.83 1.00
CA PRO A 74 3.57 -6.91 1.86
C PRO A 74 5.06 -7.22 2.03
N VAL A 75 5.44 -8.50 1.95
CA VAL A 75 6.81 -8.98 2.18
C VAL A 75 7.60 -9.17 0.89
N HIS A 76 7.05 -8.76 -0.25
CA HIS A 76 7.58 -9.15 -1.55
C HIS A 76 9.03 -8.66 -1.77
N PRO A 77 9.96 -9.53 -2.19
CA PRO A 77 11.39 -9.23 -2.18
C PRO A 77 11.82 -8.14 -3.17
N ALA A 78 11.05 -7.90 -4.23
CA ALA A 78 11.32 -6.80 -5.16
C ALA A 78 10.84 -5.42 -4.66
N ILE A 79 9.93 -5.41 -3.67
CA ILE A 79 9.20 -4.20 -3.24
C ILE A 79 9.59 -3.79 -1.82
N ALA A 80 9.60 -4.73 -0.88
CA ALA A 80 9.89 -4.45 0.53
C ALA A 80 11.22 -3.68 0.74
N PRO A 81 12.34 -4.01 0.05
CA PRO A 81 13.57 -3.22 0.17
C PRO A 81 13.46 -1.76 -0.33
N VAL A 82 12.63 -1.50 -1.34
CA VAL A 82 12.36 -0.14 -1.83
C VAL A 82 11.56 0.63 -0.78
N ILE A 83 10.56 -0.01 -0.18
CA ILE A 83 9.75 0.58 0.90
C ILE A 83 10.61 0.88 2.13
N GLU A 84 11.49 -0.04 2.52
CA GLU A 84 12.43 0.16 3.62
C GLU A 84 13.39 1.33 3.34
N GLY A 85 13.89 1.46 2.11
CA GLY A 85 14.72 2.59 1.69
C GLY A 85 14.03 3.96 1.84
N VAL A 86 12.70 3.99 1.78
CA VAL A 86 11.89 5.23 1.88
C VAL A 86 11.39 5.49 3.30
N LEU A 87 10.86 4.47 3.99
CA LEU A 87 10.21 4.61 5.30
C LEU A 87 11.13 4.26 6.47
N GLY A 88 12.28 3.65 6.19
CA GLY A 88 13.20 3.08 7.15
C GLY A 88 12.78 1.69 7.65
N GLU A 89 13.69 1.07 8.41
CA GLU A 89 13.45 -0.21 9.07
C GLU A 89 12.22 -0.19 9.98
N GLY A 90 11.51 -1.32 10.06
CA GLY A 90 10.34 -1.47 10.91
C GLY A 90 9.11 -0.70 10.42
N PHE A 91 9.02 -0.42 9.11
CA PHE A 91 7.78 0.04 8.48
C PHE A 91 6.65 -0.99 8.67
N LEU A 92 5.42 -0.50 8.59
CA LEU A 92 4.22 -1.29 8.88
C LEU A 92 3.28 -1.30 7.68
N ILE A 93 2.42 -2.32 7.65
CA ILE A 93 1.28 -2.43 6.73
C ILE A 93 0.19 -1.49 7.23
N SER A 94 -0.08 -0.41 6.50
CA SER A 94 -1.16 0.51 6.84
C SER A 94 -2.53 -0.05 6.42
N SER A 95 -2.62 -0.59 5.20
CA SER A 95 -3.83 -1.26 4.69
C SER A 95 -3.50 -2.13 3.47
N LEU A 96 -4.30 -3.17 3.22
CA LEU A 96 -4.19 -4.01 2.02
C LEU A 96 -5.59 -4.26 1.44
N ALA A 97 -5.83 -3.75 0.23
CA ALA A 97 -7.12 -3.82 -0.42
C ALA A 97 -7.02 -4.13 -1.93
N SER A 98 -8.09 -4.65 -2.53
CA SER A 98 -8.24 -4.70 -3.98
C SER A 98 -8.94 -3.46 -4.51
N VAL A 99 -8.65 -3.10 -5.76
CA VAL A 99 -9.35 -2.03 -6.48
C VAL A 99 -9.59 -2.47 -7.93
N SER A 100 -10.84 -2.75 -8.25
CA SER A 100 -11.29 -3.09 -9.60
C SER A 100 -12.13 -1.94 -10.13
N ILE A 101 -11.60 -1.17 -11.08
CA ILE A 101 -12.32 -0.06 -11.73
C ILE A 101 -13.01 -0.58 -12.98
N GLY A 102 -14.33 -0.49 -13.01
CA GLY A 102 -15.18 -0.93 -14.10
C GLY A 102 -15.46 0.16 -15.15
N PRO A 103 -16.16 -0.23 -16.22
CA PRO A 103 -16.52 0.68 -17.31
C PRO A 103 -17.27 1.92 -16.84
N GLY A 104 -16.93 3.08 -17.42
CA GLY A 104 -17.59 4.35 -17.19
C GLY A 104 -17.29 5.02 -15.85
N GLU A 105 -16.38 4.47 -15.03
CA GLU A 105 -15.97 5.09 -13.78
C GLU A 105 -15.27 6.44 -14.02
N ALA A 106 -15.58 7.42 -13.17
CA ALA A 106 -14.97 8.74 -13.24
C ALA A 106 -13.58 8.75 -12.58
N ALA A 107 -12.71 9.66 -13.02
CA ALA A 107 -11.44 9.89 -12.34
C ALA A 107 -11.66 10.36 -10.90
N GLN A 108 -10.83 9.88 -9.98
CA GLN A 108 -10.82 10.38 -8.62
C GLN A 108 -10.27 11.82 -8.57
N PRO A 109 -10.75 12.65 -7.63
CA PRO A 109 -10.10 13.93 -7.35
C PRO A 109 -8.63 13.72 -6.99
N ILE A 110 -7.76 14.60 -7.47
CA ILE A 110 -6.34 14.59 -7.12
C ILE A 110 -6.19 14.84 -5.61
N HIS A 111 -5.42 13.99 -4.93
CA HIS A 111 -5.22 14.00 -3.49
C HIS A 111 -3.83 13.49 -3.10
N ALA A 112 -3.45 13.69 -1.85
CA ALA A 112 -2.29 13.04 -1.23
C ALA A 112 -2.77 12.11 -0.11
N ASP A 113 -2.17 10.94 0.05
CA ASP A 113 -2.62 9.93 1.02
C ASP A 113 -2.36 10.32 2.48
N ASP A 114 -1.31 11.12 2.71
CA ASP A 114 -0.97 11.62 4.05
C ASP A 114 -1.71 12.92 4.43
N GLN A 115 -2.59 13.45 3.57
CA GLN A 115 -3.22 14.76 3.77
C GLN A 115 -4.04 14.85 5.07
N MET A 116 -4.60 13.72 5.54
CA MET A 116 -5.38 13.65 6.77
C MET A 116 -4.52 13.65 8.03
N MET A 117 -3.21 13.38 7.91
CA MET A 117 -2.26 13.37 9.03
C MET A 117 -1.86 14.79 9.47
N ARG A 118 -2.12 15.81 8.63
CA ARG A 118 -1.85 17.23 8.90
C ARG A 118 -0.40 17.53 9.27
N ILE A 119 0.55 16.73 8.76
CA ILE A 119 1.98 17.02 8.85
C ILE A 119 2.31 18.13 7.86
N ALA A 120 3.09 19.12 8.28
CA ALA A 120 3.47 20.24 7.42
C ALA A 120 4.40 19.75 6.30
N LYS A 121 4.07 20.04 5.04
CA LYS A 121 4.88 19.70 3.87
C LYS A 121 5.82 20.84 3.44
N PRO A 122 7.01 20.54 2.90
CA PRO A 122 7.56 19.19 2.70
C PRO A 122 8.03 18.57 4.03
N HIS A 123 7.95 17.25 4.12
CA HIS A 123 8.48 16.46 5.23
C HIS A 123 9.08 15.15 4.70
N PHE A 124 9.84 14.46 5.53
CA PHE A 124 10.32 13.12 5.20
C PHE A 124 9.14 12.15 5.01
N PRO A 125 9.23 11.13 4.15
CA PRO A 125 8.11 10.21 3.90
C PRO A 125 7.64 9.48 5.16
N THR A 126 6.35 9.55 5.43
CA THR A 126 5.69 8.80 6.53
C THR A 126 4.75 7.71 6.02
N VAL A 127 4.44 7.74 4.73
CA VAL A 127 3.58 6.82 3.99
C VAL A 127 4.24 6.54 2.65
N CYS A 128 4.22 5.28 2.22
CA CYS A 128 4.65 4.88 0.89
C CYS A 128 3.72 3.76 0.42
N ASN A 129 3.08 3.94 -0.72
CA ASN A 129 2.02 3.08 -1.21
C ASN A 129 2.46 2.39 -2.49
N THR A 130 1.82 1.25 -2.76
CA THR A 130 2.06 0.48 -3.97
C THR A 130 0.76 0.04 -4.63
N MET A 131 0.77 0.01 -5.95
CA MET A 131 -0.34 -0.44 -6.79
C MET A 131 0.18 -1.52 -7.71
N TRP A 132 -0.34 -2.73 -7.50
CA TRP A 132 0.06 -3.94 -8.18
C TRP A 132 -0.87 -4.19 -9.36
N ALA A 133 -0.33 -4.16 -10.57
CA ALA A 133 -1.10 -4.33 -11.79
C ALA A 133 -1.43 -5.81 -12.02
N LEU A 134 -2.65 -6.24 -11.66
CA LEU A 134 -3.14 -7.60 -12.01
C LEU A 134 -3.67 -7.67 -13.45
N THR A 135 -3.95 -6.51 -14.03
CA THR A 135 -4.31 -6.29 -15.45
C THR A 135 -3.42 -5.19 -16.02
N ASP A 136 -3.40 -5.00 -17.33
CA ASP A 136 -2.72 -3.85 -17.93
C ASP A 136 -3.41 -2.54 -17.50
N PHE A 137 -2.63 -1.55 -17.13
CA PHE A 137 -3.09 -0.20 -16.82
C PHE A 137 -2.69 0.71 -17.96
N THR A 138 -3.67 1.37 -18.55
CA THR A 138 -3.53 2.32 -19.66
C THR A 138 -4.24 3.61 -19.28
N ASP A 139 -3.91 4.72 -19.95
CA ASP A 139 -4.63 5.97 -19.72
C ASP A 139 -6.15 5.80 -19.92
N ALA A 140 -6.54 5.02 -20.93
CA ALA A 140 -7.94 4.81 -21.29
C ALA A 140 -8.74 4.01 -20.25
N ASN A 141 -8.12 3.04 -19.56
CA ASN A 141 -8.82 2.14 -18.63
C ASN A 141 -8.66 2.54 -17.15
N GLY A 142 -8.13 3.73 -16.88
CA GLY A 142 -8.06 4.28 -15.53
C GLY A 142 -6.75 4.00 -14.79
N ALA A 143 -5.62 3.99 -15.50
CA ALA A 143 -4.30 4.06 -14.87
C ALA A 143 -4.23 5.18 -13.81
N THR A 144 -3.49 4.95 -12.74
CA THR A 144 -3.29 5.95 -11.69
C THR A 144 -2.70 7.22 -12.29
N ARG A 145 -3.31 8.37 -12.01
CA ARG A 145 -2.83 9.69 -12.40
C ARG A 145 -1.85 10.19 -11.35
N LEU A 146 -0.68 10.66 -11.78
CA LEU A 146 0.39 11.16 -10.92
C LEU A 146 0.71 12.60 -11.27
N VAL A 147 1.05 13.43 -10.28
CA VAL A 147 1.58 14.79 -10.49
C VAL A 147 3.04 14.80 -10.04
N PRO A 148 4.02 14.57 -10.93
CA PRO A 148 5.43 14.42 -10.56
C PRO A 148 5.97 15.63 -9.77
N GLY A 149 6.77 15.38 -8.74
CA GLY A 149 7.36 16.43 -7.91
C GLY A 149 6.42 17.09 -6.89
N SER A 150 5.12 16.77 -6.93
CA SER A 150 4.12 17.37 -6.02
C SER A 150 4.24 16.89 -4.57
N HIS A 151 5.04 15.85 -4.29
CA HIS A 151 5.38 15.41 -2.94
C HIS A 151 6.13 16.51 -2.15
N LEU A 152 6.77 17.45 -2.84
CA LEU A 152 7.43 18.61 -2.25
C LEU A 152 6.51 19.84 -2.10
N TRP A 153 5.29 19.77 -2.62
CA TRP A 153 4.33 20.87 -2.58
C TRP A 153 3.53 20.85 -1.27
N LYS A 154 2.78 21.92 -1.02
CA LYS A 154 1.82 21.95 0.09
C LYS A 154 0.74 20.88 -0.12
N THR A 155 0.11 20.43 0.95
CA THR A 155 -1.02 19.50 0.85
C THR A 155 -2.14 20.09 -0.01
N PRO A 156 -2.72 19.34 -0.97
CA PRO A 156 -3.83 19.85 -1.76
C PRO A 156 -5.01 20.06 -0.82
N LYS A 157 -5.87 21.03 -1.13
CA LYS A 157 -7.06 21.24 -0.31
C LYS A 157 -8.03 20.09 -0.56
N TYR A 158 -8.39 19.41 0.52
CA TYR A 158 -9.25 18.23 0.46
C TYR A 158 -10.57 18.53 -0.25
N ARG A 159 -10.91 17.73 -1.27
CA ARG A 159 -12.13 17.84 -2.10
C ARG A 159 -12.25 19.12 -2.94
N GLU A 160 -11.20 19.92 -3.05
CA GLU A 160 -11.15 20.98 -4.06
C GLU A 160 -10.57 20.40 -5.36
N ALA A 161 -11.19 20.73 -6.48
CA ALA A 161 -10.61 20.41 -7.78
C ALA A 161 -9.27 21.14 -7.90
N VAL A 162 -8.23 20.37 -8.16
CA VAL A 162 -6.89 20.89 -8.41
C VAL A 162 -6.63 20.75 -9.89
N ASP A 163 -6.41 21.88 -10.56
CA ASP A 163 -5.93 21.91 -11.94
C ASP A 163 -4.41 21.72 -11.92
N ALA A 164 -3.99 20.47 -11.77
CA ALA A 164 -2.59 20.05 -11.86
C ALA A 164 -2.43 19.13 -13.07
N GLU A 165 -1.41 19.42 -13.88
CA GLU A 165 -1.02 18.54 -14.97
C GLU A 165 -0.58 17.19 -14.37
N SER A 166 -1.31 16.14 -14.72
CA SER A 166 -1.03 14.78 -14.29
C SER A 166 -0.65 13.92 -15.48
N ILE A 167 0.07 12.84 -15.23
CA ILE A 167 0.42 11.80 -16.21
C ILE A 167 -0.18 10.45 -15.78
N PRO A 168 -0.58 9.58 -16.72
CA PRO A 168 -1.00 8.23 -16.38
C PRO A 168 0.23 7.35 -16.06
N ALA A 169 0.15 6.59 -14.98
CA ALA A 169 1.09 5.52 -14.66
C ALA A 169 0.69 4.25 -15.43
N GLU A 170 0.97 4.24 -16.73
CA GLU A 170 0.73 3.05 -17.56
C GLU A 170 1.67 1.92 -17.13
N MET A 171 1.12 0.73 -16.99
CA MET A 171 1.79 -0.45 -16.46
C MET A 171 1.32 -1.69 -17.20
N ALA A 172 2.23 -2.59 -17.51
CA ALA A 172 1.85 -3.93 -17.91
C ALA A 172 1.39 -4.73 -16.69
N ARG A 173 0.55 -5.75 -16.92
CA ARG A 173 0.27 -6.78 -15.91
C ARG A 173 1.58 -7.34 -15.36
N GLY A 174 1.74 -7.30 -14.04
CA GLY A 174 2.96 -7.72 -13.35
C GLY A 174 3.89 -6.58 -12.92
N ASP A 175 3.64 -5.35 -13.34
CA ASP A 175 4.35 -4.18 -12.84
C ASP A 175 3.77 -3.72 -11.50
N VAL A 176 4.59 -3.00 -10.72
CA VAL A 176 4.18 -2.38 -9.46
C VAL A 176 4.58 -0.91 -9.45
N LEU A 177 3.60 -0.03 -9.35
CA LEU A 177 3.82 1.39 -9.08
C LEU A 177 4.07 1.57 -7.58
N VAL A 178 5.08 2.37 -7.24
CA VAL A 178 5.43 2.80 -5.87
C VAL A 178 5.40 4.33 -5.82
N TRP A 179 4.76 4.91 -4.79
CA TRP A 179 4.77 6.36 -4.59
C TRP A 179 4.76 6.75 -3.11
N THR A 180 5.34 7.91 -2.81
CA THR A 180 5.26 8.49 -1.47
C THR A 180 3.86 9.03 -1.20
N GLY A 181 3.35 8.90 0.02
CA GLY A 181 2.00 9.36 0.36
C GLY A 181 1.81 10.88 0.26
N SER A 182 2.91 11.63 0.13
CA SER A 182 2.89 13.06 -0.09
C SER A 182 2.59 13.45 -1.55
N LEU A 183 2.88 12.55 -2.51
CA LEU A 183 2.65 12.77 -3.93
C LEU A 183 1.15 12.92 -4.22
N TRP A 184 0.81 13.94 -5.01
CA TRP A 184 -0.54 14.13 -5.49
C TRP A 184 -0.85 13.13 -6.60
N HIS A 185 -1.95 12.41 -6.44
CA HIS A 185 -2.36 11.36 -7.36
C HIS A 185 -3.88 11.14 -7.31
N GLY A 186 -4.39 10.25 -8.16
CA GLY A 186 -5.76 9.73 -8.10
C GLY A 186 -6.01 8.66 -9.15
N GLY A 187 -7.00 7.79 -8.96
CA GLY A 187 -7.41 6.84 -10.01
C GLY A 187 -7.88 7.57 -11.28
N GLY A 188 -7.44 7.11 -12.45
CA GLY A 188 -7.91 7.63 -13.74
C GLY A 188 -9.36 7.21 -14.05
N ALA A 189 -9.97 7.88 -15.02
CA ALA A 189 -11.28 7.48 -15.53
C ALA A 189 -11.15 6.21 -16.38
N ASN A 190 -12.13 5.32 -16.31
CA ASN A 190 -12.18 4.16 -17.20
C ASN A 190 -13.21 4.40 -18.31
N THR A 191 -12.69 4.65 -19.50
CA THR A 191 -13.47 4.92 -20.73
C THR A 191 -13.63 3.67 -21.61
N THR A 192 -13.16 2.52 -21.14
CA THR A 192 -13.23 1.24 -21.84
C THR A 192 -14.39 0.36 -21.33
N ASP A 193 -14.60 -0.78 -21.98
CA ASP A 193 -15.61 -1.78 -21.59
C ASP A 193 -15.06 -2.85 -20.62
N GLY A 194 -13.78 -2.78 -20.25
CA GLY A 194 -13.11 -3.75 -19.39
C GLY A 194 -12.95 -3.30 -17.93
N TRP A 195 -12.68 -4.27 -17.05
CA TRP A 195 -12.28 -3.99 -15.67
C TRP A 195 -10.77 -3.86 -15.57
N ARG A 196 -10.30 -2.84 -14.86
CA ARG A 196 -8.90 -2.60 -14.53
C ARG A 196 -8.68 -2.89 -13.05
N THR A 197 -8.01 -3.99 -12.77
CA THR A 197 -7.90 -4.58 -11.43
C THR A 197 -6.47 -4.54 -10.92
N GLY A 198 -6.31 -4.12 -9.66
CA GLY A 198 -5.03 -4.14 -8.97
C GLY A 198 -5.16 -4.32 -7.46
N ILE A 199 -4.03 -4.58 -6.81
CA ILE A 199 -3.92 -4.64 -5.34
C ILE A 199 -3.25 -3.35 -4.85
N ALA A 200 -3.94 -2.63 -3.97
CA ALA A 200 -3.45 -1.45 -3.28
C ALA A 200 -2.87 -1.87 -1.92
N MET A 201 -1.54 -1.81 -1.81
CA MET A 201 -0.80 -2.16 -0.60
C MET A 201 -0.13 -0.89 -0.07
N ASN A 202 -0.64 -0.40 1.06
CA ASN A 202 -0.21 0.85 1.67
C ASN A 202 0.69 0.56 2.87
N TYR A 203 1.85 1.22 2.92
CA TYR A 203 2.78 1.13 4.05
C TYR A 203 2.89 2.47 4.78
N CYS A 204 3.25 2.42 6.05
CA CYS A 204 3.56 3.61 6.84
C CYS A 204 4.80 3.40 7.70
N ALA A 205 5.47 4.49 8.07
CA ALA A 205 6.60 4.42 9.00
C ALA A 205 6.15 3.80 10.34
N GLY A 206 7.02 3.07 11.03
CA GLY A 206 6.60 2.25 12.19
C GLY A 206 6.15 3.00 13.44
N PHE A 207 6.28 4.33 13.45
CA PHE A 207 5.72 5.20 14.49
C PHE A 207 4.36 5.83 14.10
N ILE A 208 3.86 5.56 12.89
CA ILE A 208 2.57 6.04 12.38
C ILE A 208 1.47 5.02 12.68
N ARG A 209 0.30 5.53 13.09
CA ARG A 209 -0.90 4.70 13.24
C ARG A 209 -1.38 4.21 11.87
N GLN A 210 -1.50 2.90 11.72
CA GLN A 210 -2.03 2.22 10.52
C GLN A 210 -3.47 2.67 10.21
N GLN A 211 -3.82 2.79 8.92
CA GLN A 211 -5.18 3.18 8.47
C GLN A 211 -6.22 2.10 8.82
N GLU A 212 -5.92 0.84 8.52
CA GLU A 212 -6.66 -0.31 9.01
C GLU A 212 -6.05 -0.77 10.33
N ASN A 213 -6.89 -1.09 11.31
CA ASN A 213 -6.41 -1.62 12.58
C ASN A 213 -6.05 -3.11 12.42
N GLN A 214 -4.86 -3.41 11.92
CA GLN A 214 -4.43 -4.78 11.60
C GLN A 214 -4.44 -5.71 12.82
N GLN A 215 -4.14 -5.19 14.02
CA GLN A 215 -4.10 -5.96 15.26
C GLN A 215 -5.49 -6.49 15.70
N LEU A 216 -6.57 -5.79 15.31
CA LEU A 216 -7.95 -6.18 15.64
C LEU A 216 -8.77 -6.61 14.41
N GLY A 217 -8.40 -6.15 13.23
CA GLY A 217 -9.09 -6.40 11.97
C GLY A 217 -8.77 -7.76 11.37
N ILE A 218 -7.64 -8.35 11.72
CA ILE A 218 -7.25 -9.70 11.32
C ILE A 218 -7.62 -10.66 12.44
N PRO A 219 -8.40 -11.73 12.17
CA PRO A 219 -8.73 -12.72 13.18
C PRO A 219 -7.48 -13.35 13.81
N PRO A 220 -7.43 -13.57 15.14
CA PRO A 220 -6.23 -14.12 15.81
C PRO A 220 -5.74 -15.45 15.22
N GLU A 221 -6.65 -16.33 14.82
CA GLU A 221 -6.34 -17.60 14.15
C GLU A 221 -5.67 -17.39 12.80
N ARG A 222 -6.04 -16.33 12.07
CA ARG A 222 -5.40 -15.96 10.80
C ARG A 222 -4.02 -15.36 11.04
N MET A 223 -3.90 -14.41 11.98
CA MET A 223 -2.62 -13.79 12.38
C MET A 223 -1.59 -14.83 12.86
N ALA A 224 -2.05 -15.88 13.55
CA ALA A 224 -1.19 -16.98 14.00
C ALA A 224 -0.54 -17.76 12.84
N THR A 225 -1.13 -17.74 11.64
CA THR A 225 -0.57 -18.43 10.44
C THR A 225 0.55 -17.64 9.76
N PHE A 226 0.72 -16.36 10.08
CA PHE A 226 1.69 -15.50 9.41
C PHE A 226 3.12 -15.80 9.86
N SER A 227 4.10 -15.40 9.04
CA SER A 227 5.49 -15.42 9.46
C SER A 227 5.72 -14.40 10.59
N PRO A 228 6.79 -14.56 11.41
CA PRO A 228 7.15 -13.55 12.40
C PRO A 228 7.36 -12.16 11.80
N GLU A 229 7.96 -12.08 10.60
CA GLU A 229 8.16 -10.83 9.86
C GLU A 229 6.82 -10.16 9.52
N LEU A 230 5.87 -10.91 8.95
CA LEU A 230 4.57 -10.34 8.61
C LEU A 230 3.77 -9.94 9.85
N ARG A 231 3.85 -10.70 10.95
CA ARG A 231 3.27 -10.27 12.24
C ARG A 231 3.86 -8.94 12.71
N GLN A 232 5.16 -8.74 12.58
CA GLN A 232 5.79 -7.47 12.93
C GLN A 232 5.26 -6.34 12.05
N MET A 233 5.16 -6.55 10.73
CA MET A 233 4.60 -5.57 9.79
C MET A 233 3.10 -5.28 10.04
N CYS A 234 2.34 -6.22 10.58
CA CYS A 234 0.97 -6.01 11.06
C CYS A 234 0.89 -5.16 12.34
N GLY A 235 2.02 -4.69 12.87
CA GLY A 235 2.08 -3.86 14.07
C GLY A 235 2.23 -4.64 15.37
N LEU A 236 2.58 -5.93 15.32
CA LEU A 236 2.86 -6.73 16.52
C LEU A 236 4.34 -6.73 16.92
N GLY A 237 5.18 -5.99 16.20
CA GLY A 237 6.58 -5.72 16.54
C GLY A 237 6.75 -4.48 17.42
N VAL A 238 8.00 -4.17 17.77
CA VAL A 238 8.34 -2.96 18.54
C VAL A 238 9.22 -2.06 17.68
N TYR A 239 8.70 -0.90 17.31
CA TYR A 239 9.44 0.04 16.48
C TYR A 239 10.60 0.67 17.27
N ARG A 240 11.82 0.50 16.74
CA ARG A 240 13.09 0.96 17.33
C ARG A 240 13.24 0.58 18.82
N GLY A 241 12.77 -0.61 19.18
CA GLY A 241 12.92 -1.16 20.53
C GLY A 241 12.11 -0.44 21.62
N LEU A 242 11.27 0.54 21.28
CA LEU A 242 10.52 1.36 22.24
C LEU A 242 9.01 1.39 21.97
N ILE A 243 8.60 1.70 20.73
CA ILE A 243 7.20 2.05 20.43
C ILE A 243 6.39 0.77 20.15
N GLY A 244 5.22 0.64 20.79
CA GLY A 244 4.29 -0.48 20.55
C GLY A 244 4.46 -1.69 21.46
N ASN A 245 5.31 -1.63 22.49
CA ASN A 245 5.54 -2.74 23.41
C ASN A 245 4.38 -2.97 24.41
N ILE A 246 4.28 -4.20 24.92
CA ILE A 246 3.46 -4.60 26.07
C ILE A 246 4.42 -5.04 27.18
N ASP A 247 4.46 -4.29 28.29
CA ASP A 247 5.32 -4.61 29.45
C ASP A 247 6.76 -5.00 29.06
N LYS A 248 7.37 -4.21 28.17
CA LYS A 248 8.72 -4.45 27.64
C LYS A 248 8.88 -5.72 26.80
N LYS A 249 7.83 -6.13 26.09
CA LYS A 249 7.85 -7.23 25.11
C LYS A 249 7.11 -6.81 23.85
N SER A 250 7.38 -7.49 22.73
CA SER A 250 6.54 -7.31 21.54
C SER A 250 5.17 -7.96 21.74
N PRO A 251 4.07 -7.40 21.20
CA PRO A 251 2.79 -8.10 21.17
C PRO A 251 2.88 -9.50 20.54
N ALA A 252 3.74 -9.68 19.54
CA ALA A 252 3.98 -10.97 18.90
C ALA A 252 4.59 -12.01 19.86
N GLU A 253 5.56 -11.61 20.70
CA GLU A 253 6.13 -12.48 21.73
C GLU A 253 5.05 -12.91 22.73
N VAL A 254 4.24 -11.96 23.20
CA VAL A 254 3.22 -12.20 24.24
C VAL A 254 2.10 -13.11 23.73
N LEU A 255 1.64 -12.91 22.49
CA LEU A 255 0.44 -13.57 21.96
C LEU A 255 0.72 -14.81 21.12
N TYR A 256 1.85 -14.86 20.42
CA TYR A 256 2.17 -15.91 19.44
C TYR A 256 3.48 -16.64 19.72
N GLY A 257 4.22 -16.24 20.77
CA GLY A 257 5.48 -16.87 21.15
C GLY A 257 6.63 -16.57 20.19
N ASP A 258 6.56 -15.45 19.48
CA ASP A 258 7.64 -15.00 18.58
C ASP A 258 8.94 -14.73 19.37
N PRO A 259 10.11 -14.84 18.73
CA PRO A 259 11.38 -14.57 19.38
C PRO A 259 11.42 -13.18 20.04
N PRO A 260 12.03 -13.06 21.25
CA PRO A 260 12.17 -11.77 21.92
C PRO A 260 12.92 -10.75 21.05
N GLN A 261 12.49 -9.49 21.12
CA GLN A 261 13.17 -8.37 20.47
C GLN A 261 14.05 -7.61 21.47
N THR A 262 15.17 -7.06 21.01
CA THR A 262 16.01 -6.20 21.86
C THR A 262 15.35 -4.84 22.02
N HIS A 263 15.10 -4.46 23.27
CA HIS A 263 14.47 -3.20 23.60
C HIS A 263 15.49 -2.09 23.87
N LEU A 264 15.07 -0.84 23.66
CA LEU A 264 15.94 0.34 23.80
C LEU A 264 16.54 0.47 25.21
N TRP A 265 15.80 0.12 26.26
CA TRP A 265 16.27 0.18 27.65
C TRP A 265 17.20 -0.98 28.04
N ASP A 266 17.30 -2.01 27.19
CA ASP A 266 18.21 -3.15 27.36
C ASP A 266 19.46 -3.03 26.47
N GLN A 267 19.57 -1.95 25.69
CA GLN A 267 20.76 -1.63 24.91
C GLN A 267 21.75 -0.85 25.77
N ASP A 268 23.04 -1.14 25.60
CA ASP A 268 24.10 -0.31 26.17
C ASP A 268 23.98 1.13 25.62
N PRO A 269 24.26 2.18 26.44
CA PRO A 269 24.28 3.54 25.94
C PRO A 269 25.25 3.66 24.77
N ILE A 270 24.79 4.28 23.68
CA ILE A 270 25.62 4.65 22.51
C ILE A 270 26.67 5.69 22.93
#